data_AF-A0A3D2I7W7-F1
#
_entry.id   AF-A0A3D2I7W7-F1
#
_cell.length_a   1.000
_cell.length_b   1.000
_cell.length_c   1.000
_cell.angle_alpha   90.00
_cell.angle_beta   90.00
_cell.angle_gamma   90.00
#
_symmetry.space_group_name_H-M   'P 1'
#
loop_
_entity.id
_entity.type
_entity.pdbx_description
1 polymer ?
#
loop_
_entity_poly.entity_id
_entity_poly.type
_entity_poly.pdbx_seq_one_letter_code
_entity_poly.pdbx_strand_id
1 'polypeptide(L)'
;SAAASEGMRVLIAAGTEKLSPTDVRAAVRQSRRKGVDAAFGMACGLVPLSGEVITEVDAVRMLAPVEAVLLAKGGICGAEGGSVIQVWGETEAVDTVWEAAVRCSRMPVSGTAESLIECHPGSRGCREHLSCGYRGRLLPDDRS
;
A
#
# COMPACT_ATOMS: atom_id res chain seq x y z
N SER A 1 16.97 -6.19 -10.64
CA SER A 1 15.69 -6.62 -11.25
C SER A 1 15.87 -6.66 -12.76
N ALA A 2 15.03 -7.39 -13.49
CA ALA A 2 15.07 -7.39 -14.96
C ALA A 2 14.93 -5.97 -15.53
N ALA A 3 14.05 -5.15 -14.95
CA ALA A 3 13.93 -3.74 -15.34
C ALA A 3 15.24 -2.94 -15.20
N ALA A 4 15.98 -3.13 -14.10
CA ALA A 4 17.25 -2.44 -13.88
C ALA A 4 18.37 -2.92 -14.83
N SER A 5 18.40 -4.21 -15.20
CA SER A 5 19.37 -4.72 -16.18
C SER A 5 19.13 -4.18 -17.58
N GLU A 6 17.89 -3.84 -17.91
CA GLU A 6 17.51 -3.14 -19.15
C GLU A 6 17.70 -1.60 -19.08
N GLY A 7 18.33 -1.09 -18.01
CA GLY A 7 18.57 0.35 -17.85
C GLY A 7 17.34 1.18 -17.49
N MET A 8 16.21 0.55 -17.13
CA MET A 8 14.99 1.26 -16.74
C MET A 8 15.11 1.79 -15.31
N ARG A 9 14.85 3.09 -15.11
CA ARG A 9 14.67 3.65 -13.77
C ARG A 9 13.29 3.29 -13.25
N VAL A 10 13.25 2.53 -12.15
CA VAL A 10 12.02 2.12 -11.48
C VAL A 10 11.77 3.06 -10.31
N LEU A 11 10.67 3.80 -10.36
CA LEU A 11 10.16 4.59 -9.24
C LEU A 11 9.07 3.80 -8.52
N ILE A 12 9.19 3.66 -7.21
CA ILE A 12 8.26 2.95 -6.35
C ILE A 12 7.55 3.99 -5.49
N ALA A 13 6.35 4.38 -5.91
CA ALA A 13 5.48 5.20 -5.07
C ALA A 13 5.02 4.35 -3.88
N ALA A 14 5.39 4.75 -2.67
CA ALA A 14 5.06 4.05 -1.45
C ALA A 14 4.48 5.03 -0.44
N GLY A 15 3.24 4.75 -0.03
CA GLY A 15 2.64 5.43 1.11
C GLY A 15 3.47 5.17 2.36
N THR A 16 3.56 6.17 3.22
CA THR A 16 4.44 6.12 4.39
C THR A 16 3.88 5.24 5.53
N GLU A 17 2.70 4.64 5.35
CA GLU A 17 2.13 3.56 6.15
C GLU A 17 2.73 2.19 5.81
N LYS A 18 3.34 2.02 4.63
CA LYS A 18 3.92 0.74 4.15
C LYS A 18 5.27 0.41 4.78
N LEU A 19 5.46 0.76 6.05
CA LEU A 19 6.68 0.50 6.80
C LEU A 19 6.78 -1.00 7.11
N SER A 20 7.82 -1.66 6.58
CA SER A 20 8.15 -3.02 6.99
C SER A 20 9.06 -2.98 8.23
N PRO A 21 8.67 -3.60 9.37
CA PRO A 21 9.51 -3.65 10.56
C PRO A 21 10.73 -4.58 10.38
N THR A 22 10.81 -5.30 9.27
CA THR A 22 11.87 -6.25 8.94
C THR A 22 12.43 -5.91 7.56
N ASP A 23 13.72 -6.19 7.36
CA ASP A 23 14.34 -6.09 6.04
C ASP A 23 13.54 -6.89 4.99
N VAL A 24 13.33 -6.28 3.83
CA VAL A 24 12.50 -6.86 2.75
C VAL A 24 13.05 -8.22 2.30
N ARG A 25 14.38 -8.41 2.26
CA ARG A 25 14.96 -9.69 1.86
C ARG A 25 14.70 -10.76 2.92
N ALA A 26 14.76 -10.40 4.19
CA ALA A 26 14.39 -11.31 5.27
C ALA A 26 12.89 -11.68 5.21
N ALA A 27 12.00 -10.71 4.99
CA ALA A 27 10.57 -10.96 4.81
C ALA A 27 10.30 -11.92 3.64
N VAL A 28 10.96 -11.70 2.49
CA VAL A 28 10.85 -12.58 1.31
C VAL A 28 11.26 -14.02 1.63
N ARG A 29 12.37 -14.23 2.37
CA ARG A 29 12.83 -15.58 2.74
C ARG A 29 11.87 -16.32 3.67
N GLN A 30 11.16 -15.57 4.52
CA GLN A 30 10.21 -16.11 5.50
C GLN A 30 8.82 -16.34 4.89
N SER A 31 8.42 -15.52 3.91
CA SER A 31 7.14 -15.67 3.21
C SER A 31 7.14 -16.88 2.27
N ARG A 32 6.12 -17.73 2.35
CA ARG A 32 5.96 -18.90 1.47
C ARG A 32 4.49 -19.19 1.21
N ARG A 33 4.22 -19.73 0.02
CA ARG A 33 2.88 -20.16 -0.40
C ARG A 33 2.53 -21.60 0.01
N LYS A 34 3.54 -22.46 0.25
CA LYS A 34 3.38 -23.87 0.66
C LYS A 34 4.13 -24.10 1.97
N GLY A 35 3.69 -25.09 2.74
CA GLY A 35 4.28 -25.40 4.05
C GLY A 35 3.91 -24.41 5.14
N VAL A 36 2.78 -23.70 4.96
CA VAL A 36 2.16 -22.83 5.98
C VAL A 36 0.96 -23.58 6.56
N ASP A 37 0.85 -23.65 7.87
CA ASP A 37 -0.24 -24.40 8.53
C ASP A 37 -1.60 -23.69 8.42
N ALA A 38 -1.61 -22.36 8.59
CA ALA A 38 -2.81 -21.53 8.47
C ALA A 38 -2.48 -20.07 8.12
N ALA A 39 -3.40 -19.40 7.42
CA ALA A 39 -3.33 -17.98 7.07
C ALA A 39 -4.73 -17.34 7.07
N PHE A 40 -4.79 -16.04 7.34
CA PHE A 40 -5.98 -15.22 7.08
C PHE A 40 -6.06 -14.95 5.57
N GLY A 41 -6.81 -15.77 4.85
CA GLY A 41 -6.82 -15.78 3.39
C GLY A 41 -5.78 -16.74 2.80
N MET A 42 -5.28 -16.47 1.59
CA MET A 42 -4.29 -17.35 0.95
C MET A 42 -2.91 -17.14 1.57
N ALA A 43 -2.18 -18.23 1.85
CA ALA A 43 -0.74 -18.13 2.11
C ALA A 43 0.00 -17.64 0.86
N CYS A 44 0.81 -16.60 1.01
CA CYS A 44 1.49 -15.92 -0.09
C CYS A 44 3.00 -15.84 0.13
N GLY A 45 3.75 -15.89 -0.97
CA GLY A 45 5.15 -15.47 -1.00
C GLY A 45 5.24 -14.00 -1.41
N LEU A 46 6.32 -13.32 -1.02
CA LEU A 46 6.62 -11.95 -1.41
C LEU A 46 7.56 -11.93 -2.61
N VAL A 47 7.31 -11.00 -3.54
CA VAL A 47 8.22 -10.67 -4.64
C VAL A 47 8.78 -9.27 -4.37
N PRO A 48 10.10 -9.11 -4.16
CA PRO A 48 10.67 -7.80 -3.87
C PRO A 48 10.72 -6.95 -5.14
N LEU A 49 10.28 -5.70 -5.04
CA LEU A 49 10.55 -4.68 -6.05
C LEU A 49 11.88 -4.00 -5.75
N SER A 50 12.64 -3.67 -6.79
CA SER A 50 13.91 -2.94 -6.67
C SER A 50 13.84 -1.68 -7.51
N GLY A 51 14.00 -0.53 -6.87
CA GLY A 51 13.85 0.79 -7.46
C GLY A 51 14.03 1.87 -6.40
N GLU A 52 13.91 3.12 -6.83
CA GLU A 52 13.91 4.29 -5.95
C GLU A 52 12.55 4.42 -5.29
N VAL A 53 12.52 4.44 -3.96
CA VAL A 53 11.28 4.61 -3.20
C VAL A 53 10.99 6.11 -3.09
N ILE A 54 9.80 6.51 -3.51
CA ILE A 54 9.29 7.87 -3.36
C ILE A 54 8.12 7.82 -2.40
N THR A 55 8.30 8.48 -1.25
CA THR A 55 7.26 8.62 -0.23
C THR A 55 6.40 9.86 -0.46
N GLU A 56 5.31 10.00 0.28
CA GLU A 56 4.49 11.22 0.25
C GLU A 56 5.30 12.47 0.66
N VAL A 57 6.27 12.33 1.57
CA VAL A 57 7.16 13.43 1.98
C VAL A 57 8.12 13.80 0.86
N ASP A 58 8.66 12.81 0.15
CA ASP A 58 9.50 13.04 -1.03
C ASP A 58 8.69 13.72 -2.14
N ALA A 59 7.46 13.25 -2.39
CA ALA A 59 6.57 13.83 -3.38
C ALA A 59 6.28 15.31 -3.10
N VAL A 60 6.03 15.69 -1.85
CA VAL A 60 5.84 17.10 -1.46
C VAL A 60 7.07 17.95 -1.83
N ARG A 61 8.27 17.48 -1.50
CA ARG A 61 9.55 18.15 -1.81
C ARG A 61 9.86 18.17 -3.30
N MET A 62 9.34 17.22 -4.07
CA MET A 62 9.49 17.18 -5.53
C MET A 62 8.54 18.14 -6.25
N LEU A 63 7.38 18.46 -5.66
CA LEU A 63 6.36 19.32 -6.26
C LEU A 63 6.65 20.80 -6.11
N ALA A 64 7.29 21.20 -5.01
CA ALA A 64 7.62 22.60 -4.72
C ALA A 64 8.89 22.68 -3.85
N PRO A 65 9.63 23.82 -3.88
CA PRO A 65 10.81 24.02 -3.04
C PRO A 65 10.40 24.31 -1.59
N VAL A 66 9.92 23.28 -0.89
CA VAL A 66 9.47 23.32 0.50
C VAL A 66 10.24 22.30 1.33
N GLU A 67 10.22 22.51 2.64
CA GLU A 67 10.56 21.46 3.60
C GLU A 67 9.30 20.76 4.08
N ALA A 68 9.44 19.47 4.38
CA ALA A 68 8.33 18.65 4.86
C ALA A 68 8.80 17.60 5.88
N VAL A 69 7.99 17.38 6.91
CA VAL A 69 8.20 16.32 7.88
C VAL A 69 6.90 15.58 8.16
N LEU A 70 7.01 14.26 8.27
CA LEU A 70 5.93 13.41 8.72
C LEU A 70 5.82 13.48 10.25
N LEU A 71 4.69 13.92 10.77
CA LEU A 71 4.44 14.04 12.20
C LEU A 71 3.69 12.85 12.80
N ALA A 72 2.68 12.35 12.08
CA ALA A 72 1.82 11.29 12.58
C ALA A 72 1.28 10.39 11.47
N LYS A 73 0.84 9.20 11.88
CA LYS A 73 0.35 8.12 11.04
C LYS A 73 -0.86 7.43 11.65
N GLY A 74 -1.70 6.92 10.75
CA GLY A 74 -2.87 6.17 11.12
C GLY A 74 -4.06 7.07 11.40
N GLY A 75 -5.21 6.43 11.47
CA GLY A 75 -6.50 7.05 11.67
C GLY A 75 -7.55 5.95 11.74
N ILE A 76 -8.75 6.34 12.15
CA ILE A 76 -9.92 5.46 12.28
C ILE A 76 -11.13 6.21 11.73
N CYS A 77 -12.24 5.49 11.51
CA CYS A 77 -13.50 6.08 11.08
C CYS A 77 -13.40 6.74 9.68
N GLY A 78 -12.78 6.05 8.72
CA GLY A 78 -12.60 6.54 7.35
C GLY A 78 -11.28 7.27 7.10
N ALA A 79 -10.41 7.36 8.11
CA ALA A 79 -9.06 7.90 8.01
C ALA A 79 -7.97 6.81 8.15
N GLU A 80 -8.33 5.54 7.95
CA GLU A 80 -7.40 4.42 8.03
C GLU A 80 -6.23 4.63 7.06
N GLY A 81 -5.00 4.57 7.58
CA GLY A 81 -3.79 4.84 6.78
C GLY A 81 -3.45 6.32 6.56
N GLY A 82 -4.15 7.25 7.22
CA GLY A 82 -3.87 8.69 7.10
C GLY A 82 -2.46 9.12 7.54
N SER A 83 -2.00 10.23 6.96
CA SER A 83 -0.69 10.85 7.21
C SER A 83 -0.88 12.32 7.64
N VAL A 84 -0.17 12.74 8.69
CA VAL A 84 -0.05 14.16 9.04
C VAL A 84 1.33 14.64 8.64
N ILE A 85 1.39 15.52 7.64
CA ILE A 85 2.62 16.08 7.10
C ILE A 85 2.64 17.59 7.39
N GLN A 86 3.68 18.06 8.07
CA GLN A 86 3.94 19.48 8.24
C GLN A 86 4.84 19.96 7.11
N VAL A 87 4.45 21.06 6.47
CA VAL A 87 5.16 21.67 5.34
C VAL A 87 5.46 23.13 5.66
N TRP A 88 6.61 23.64 5.26
CA TRP A 88 6.99 25.06 5.39
C TRP A 88 7.94 25.51 4.27
N GLY A 89 7.88 26.79 3.93
CA GLY A 89 8.63 27.42 2.83
C GLY A 89 8.02 28.76 2.46
N GLU A 90 8.35 29.27 1.27
CA GLU A 90 7.70 30.46 0.71
C GLU A 90 6.21 30.20 0.47
N THR A 91 5.38 31.24 0.66
CA THR A 91 3.91 31.13 0.62
C THR A 91 3.43 30.47 -0.66
N GLU A 92 3.92 30.91 -1.81
CA GLU A 92 3.54 30.39 -3.13
C GLU A 92 3.91 28.92 -3.32
N ALA A 93 5.03 28.48 -2.72
CA ALA A 93 5.47 27.09 -2.76
C ALA A 93 4.59 26.19 -1.87
N VAL A 94 4.22 26.69 -0.68
CA VAL A 94 3.28 26.00 0.21
C VAL A 94 1.89 25.90 -0.41
N ASP A 95 1.41 26.97 -1.04
CA ASP A 95 0.12 26.99 -1.75
C ASP A 95 0.08 25.96 -2.88
N THR A 96 1.17 25.82 -3.63
CA THR A 96 1.30 24.77 -4.67
C THR A 96 1.10 23.36 -4.10
N VAL A 97 1.69 23.07 -2.94
CA VAL A 97 1.54 21.77 -2.25
C VAL A 97 0.11 21.59 -1.74
N TRP A 98 -0.48 22.64 -1.19
CA TRP A 98 -1.84 22.63 -0.68
C TRP A 98 -2.86 22.31 -1.78
N GLU A 99 -2.75 22.99 -2.92
CA GLU A 99 -3.62 22.75 -4.09
C GLU A 99 -3.49 21.31 -4.59
N ALA A 100 -2.27 20.78 -4.66
CA ALA A 100 -2.03 19.39 -5.03
C ALA A 100 -2.70 18.41 -4.05
N ALA A 101 -2.58 18.65 -2.75
CA ALA A 101 -3.19 17.82 -1.71
C ALA A 101 -4.73 17.84 -1.78
N VAL A 102 -5.33 19.01 -1.98
CA VAL A 102 -6.79 19.17 -2.16
C VAL A 102 -7.27 18.44 -3.41
N ARG A 103 -6.50 18.48 -4.50
CA ARG A 103 -6.83 17.73 -5.72
C ARG A 103 -6.76 16.22 -5.47
N CYS A 104 -5.72 15.74 -4.81
CA CYS A 104 -5.53 14.31 -4.50
C CYS A 104 -6.65 13.76 -3.60
N SER A 105 -7.09 14.51 -2.58
CA SER A 105 -8.15 14.07 -1.66
C SER A 105 -9.52 13.89 -2.31
N ARG A 106 -9.71 14.41 -3.53
CA ARG A 106 -10.95 14.30 -4.32
C ARG A 106 -10.89 13.25 -5.41
N MET A 107 -9.75 12.58 -5.58
CA MET A 107 -9.63 11.53 -6.59
C MET A 107 -10.42 10.29 -6.16
N PRO A 108 -11.12 9.63 -7.09
CA PRO A 108 -11.77 8.36 -6.80
C PRO A 108 -10.72 7.30 -6.49
N VAL A 109 -11.16 6.22 -5.84
CA VAL A 109 -10.30 5.04 -5.60
C VAL A 109 -9.76 4.55 -6.94
N SER A 110 -8.45 4.33 -7.00
CA SER A 110 -7.79 3.82 -8.19
C SER A 110 -8.12 2.34 -8.38
N GLY A 111 -8.56 1.95 -9.57
CA GLY A 111 -8.87 0.57 -9.93
C GLY A 111 -10.02 0.46 -10.92
N THR A 112 -10.24 -0.74 -11.46
CA THR A 112 -11.48 -1.11 -12.15
C THR A 112 -12.45 -1.74 -11.16
N ALA A 113 -13.74 -1.79 -11.50
CA ALA A 113 -14.77 -2.40 -10.65
C ALA A 113 -14.41 -3.82 -10.22
N GLU A 114 -13.78 -4.61 -11.10
CA GLU A 114 -13.33 -5.98 -10.82
C GLU A 114 -12.16 -6.01 -9.84
N SER A 115 -11.24 -5.06 -9.93
CA SER A 115 -10.08 -4.98 -9.03
C SER A 115 -10.44 -4.52 -7.61
N LEU A 116 -11.58 -3.85 -7.47
CA LEU A 116 -12.11 -3.39 -6.18
C LEU A 116 -12.90 -4.47 -5.44
N ILE A 117 -13.13 -5.64 -6.06
CA ILE A 117 -13.79 -6.77 -5.39
C ILE A 117 -12.80 -7.38 -4.39
N GLU A 118 -13.04 -7.13 -3.11
CA GLU A 118 -12.23 -7.68 -2.04
C GLU A 118 -12.59 -9.13 -1.70
N CYS A 119 -11.59 -9.87 -1.23
CA CYS A 119 -11.82 -11.19 -0.64
C CYS A 119 -12.40 -11.02 0.77
N HIS A 120 -13.53 -11.65 1.04
CA HIS A 120 -14.09 -11.75 2.40
C HIS A 120 -13.97 -13.17 2.97
N PRO A 121 -13.97 -13.33 4.30
CA PRO A 121 -14.05 -14.63 4.96
C PRO A 121 -15.20 -15.48 4.43
N GLY A 122 -14.91 -16.76 4.11
CA GLY A 122 -15.92 -17.69 3.59
C GLY A 122 -16.30 -17.51 2.11
N SER A 123 -15.71 -16.54 1.41
CA SER A 123 -15.91 -16.35 -0.04
C SER A 123 -15.56 -17.59 -0.87
N ARG A 124 -16.06 -17.66 -2.12
CA ARG A 124 -15.81 -18.77 -3.05
C ARG A 124 -14.32 -19.11 -3.18
N GLY A 125 -13.43 -18.11 -3.18
CA GLY A 125 -11.98 -18.29 -3.32
C GLY A 125 -11.37 -19.11 -2.17
N CYS A 126 -11.93 -19.03 -0.96
CA CYS A 126 -11.40 -19.71 0.24
C CYS A 126 -11.32 -21.24 0.09
N ARG A 127 -12.10 -21.85 -0.83
CA ARG A 127 -12.04 -23.29 -1.14
C ARG A 127 -10.73 -23.70 -1.82
N GLU A 128 -10.17 -22.82 -2.63
CA GLU A 128 -8.99 -23.06 -3.47
C GLU A 128 -7.72 -22.41 -2.89
N HIS A 129 -7.89 -21.44 -2.00
CA HIS A 129 -6.78 -20.75 -1.34
C HIS A 129 -5.98 -21.71 -0.45
N LEU A 130 -4.67 -21.80 -0.74
CA LEU A 130 -3.74 -22.61 0.05
C LEU A 130 -3.65 -22.07 1.48
N SER A 131 -3.76 -22.98 2.45
CA SER A 131 -3.66 -22.71 3.89
C SER A 131 -4.65 -21.68 4.44
N CYS A 132 -5.73 -21.38 3.72
CA CYS A 132 -6.74 -20.44 4.19
C CYS A 132 -7.52 -21.00 5.38
N GLY A 133 -7.51 -20.27 6.50
CA GLY A 133 -8.22 -20.65 7.73
C GLY A 133 -9.74 -20.70 7.59
N TYR A 134 -10.29 -20.09 6.54
CA TYR A 134 -11.72 -20.11 6.22
C TYR A 134 -12.12 -21.25 5.28
N ARG A 135 -11.17 -22.10 4.87
CA ARG A 135 -11.44 -23.23 3.97
C ARG A 135 -12.45 -24.18 4.61
N GLY A 136 -13.52 -24.48 3.89
CA GLY A 136 -14.59 -25.37 4.37
C GLY A 136 -15.52 -24.75 5.43
N ARG A 137 -15.31 -23.47 5.80
CA ARG A 137 -16.19 -22.69 6.66
C ARG A 137 -16.88 -21.63 5.81
N LEU A 138 -17.93 -22.05 5.11
CA LEU A 138 -18.83 -21.11 4.44
C LEU A 138 -19.62 -20.39 5.54
N LEU A 139 -19.42 -19.09 5.67
CA LEU A 139 -20.40 -18.26 6.38
C LEU A 139 -21.64 -18.16 5.47
N PRO A 140 -22.85 -18.07 6.02
CA PRO A 140 -24.04 -17.79 5.21
C PRO A 140 -23.76 -16.57 4.34
N ASP A 141 -24.02 -16.68 3.04
CA ASP A 141 -23.84 -15.62 2.05
C ASP A 141 -24.58 -14.35 2.54
N ASP A 142 -23.86 -13.38 3.11
CA ASP A 142 -24.37 -12.01 3.21
C ASP A 142 -24.03 -11.32 1.88
N ARG A 143 -24.88 -11.58 0.89
CA ARG A 143 -24.89 -10.82 -0.35
C ARG A 143 -25.80 -9.62 -0.15
N SER A 144 -25.20 -8.47 0.18
CA SER A 144 -25.70 -7.17 -0.28
C SER A 144 -24.57 -6.41 -0.96
#